data_AF-A0A6P8HLE5-F1
#
_entry.id   AF-A0A6P8HLE5-F1
#
_cell.length_a   1.000
_cell.length_b   1.000
_cell.length_c   1.000
_cell.angle_alpha   90.00
_cell.angle_beta   90.00
_cell.angle_gamma   90.00
#
_symmetry.space_group_name_H-M   'P 1'
#
loop_
_entity.id
_entity.type
_entity.pdbx_description
1 polymer ?
#
loop_
_entity_poly.entity_id
_entity_poly.type
_entity_poly.pdbx_seq_one_letter_code
_entity_poly.pdbx_strand_id
1 'polypeptide(L)'
;MREKTFGFGFDYFFDSSRQMATKRIGHKKFWNIVVHWFASWGIAWSVLFLGGQYLPFYLQLFLVICKLVICIAQEPPAGFAYSLGYCLIGYHAVLSENNGTVLLAAIAIPVCFAIQILSHIVFEGIQSLERFTKGEDLLFQFCDMLNEFLMGEFHFSLLLVMRLDLLPVLQWRSDVDLRKIMDKVSIIKHGRKAP
;
A
#
# COMPACT_ATOMS: atom_id res chain seq x y z
N MET A 1 12.70 10.67 26.36
CA MET A 1 12.82 11.05 24.93
C MET A 1 11.43 10.95 24.34
N ARG A 2 10.79 12.04 23.90
CA ARG A 2 9.50 11.96 23.20
C ARG A 2 9.77 11.44 21.78
N GLU A 3 9.21 10.29 21.45
CA GLU A 3 9.29 9.67 20.13
C GLU A 3 8.78 10.64 19.05
N LYS A 4 9.55 10.76 17.97
CA LYS A 4 9.21 11.59 16.81
C LYS A 4 8.25 10.80 15.90
N THR A 5 7.03 10.57 16.36
CA THR A 5 6.02 9.86 15.56
C THR A 5 5.15 10.83 14.76
N PHE A 6 4.56 10.36 13.66
CA PHE A 6 3.57 11.15 12.92
C PHE A 6 2.21 11.29 13.66
N GLY A 7 2.06 10.65 14.82
CA GLY A 7 0.81 10.61 15.58
C GLY A 7 -0.30 9.91 14.80
N PHE A 8 0.02 8.78 14.16
CA PHE A 8 -0.99 7.85 13.66
C PHE A 8 -1.42 6.95 14.82
N GLY A 9 -2.74 6.90 15.08
CA GLY A 9 -3.34 5.94 15.98
C GLY A 9 -3.90 4.76 15.19
N PHE A 10 -4.94 4.11 15.73
CA PHE A 10 -5.69 3.09 14.98
C PHE A 10 -6.51 3.66 13.81
N ASP A 11 -6.64 4.99 13.70
CA ASP A 11 -7.29 5.67 12.57
C ASP A 11 -6.54 5.45 11.24
N TYR A 12 -5.25 5.16 11.30
CA TYR A 12 -4.45 4.78 10.14
C TYR A 12 -4.75 3.37 9.62
N PHE A 13 -5.63 2.56 10.24
CA PHE A 13 -6.05 1.28 9.66
C PHE A 13 -7.18 1.39 8.64
N PHE A 14 -7.77 2.58 8.50
CA PHE A 14 -8.75 2.86 7.46
C PHE A 14 -8.07 3.66 6.35
N ASP A 15 -8.08 3.13 5.12
CA ASP A 15 -7.40 3.77 4.01
C ASP A 15 -8.10 5.06 3.59
N SER A 16 -7.63 6.14 4.21
CA SER A 16 -8.09 7.51 4.04
C SER A 16 -7.13 8.29 3.14
N SER A 17 -7.56 9.48 2.72
CA SER A 17 -6.69 10.46 2.05
C SER A 17 -5.38 10.72 2.81
N ARG A 18 -5.39 10.55 4.14
CA ARG A 18 -4.24 10.70 5.03
C ARG A 18 -3.22 9.58 4.87
N GLN A 19 -3.63 8.33 4.68
CA GLN A 19 -2.70 7.25 4.33
C GLN A 19 -2.06 7.50 2.96
N MET A 20 -2.87 7.89 1.98
CA MET A 20 -2.38 8.24 0.64
C MET A 20 -1.37 9.39 0.70
N ALA A 21 -1.59 10.38 1.56
CA ALA A 21 -0.62 11.44 1.82
C ALA A 21 0.71 10.89 2.38
N THR A 22 0.66 9.99 3.37
CA THR A 22 1.86 9.34 3.92
C THR A 22 2.62 8.55 2.85
N LYS A 23 1.92 7.78 2.01
CA LYS A 23 2.57 7.03 0.94
C LYS A 23 3.19 7.96 -0.11
N ARG A 24 2.57 9.10 -0.43
CA ARG A 24 3.18 10.11 -1.31
C ARG A 24 4.47 10.70 -0.75
N ILE A 25 4.63 10.76 0.58
CA ILE A 25 5.89 11.17 1.23
C ILE A 25 6.95 10.08 1.08
N GLY A 26 6.57 8.81 1.26
CA GLY A 26 7.47 7.67 1.15
C GLY A 26 7.91 7.36 -0.29
N HIS A 27 7.05 7.63 -1.27
CA HIS A 27 7.26 7.31 -2.68
C HIS A 27 7.13 8.57 -3.54
N LYS A 28 8.21 9.36 -3.58
CA LYS A 28 8.22 10.65 -4.27
C LYS A 28 8.46 10.50 -5.76
N LYS A 29 9.30 9.53 -6.14
CA LYS A 29 9.70 9.31 -7.53
C LYS A 29 8.70 8.42 -8.26
N PHE A 30 8.35 8.82 -9.48
CA PHE A 30 7.42 8.08 -10.33
C PHE A 30 7.86 6.63 -10.54
N TRP A 31 9.12 6.39 -10.90
CA TRP A 31 9.64 5.03 -11.13
C TRP A 31 9.63 4.15 -9.88
N ASN A 32 9.78 4.74 -8.69
CA ASN A 32 9.62 4.00 -7.44
C ASN A 32 8.19 3.48 -7.29
N ILE A 33 7.19 4.31 -7.59
CA ILE A 33 5.77 3.93 -7.58
C ILE A 33 5.48 2.85 -8.61
N VAL A 34 6.02 2.98 -9.83
CA VAL A 34 5.82 1.98 -10.91
C VAL A 34 6.36 0.61 -10.48
N VAL A 35 7.56 0.55 -9.91
CA VAL A 35 8.14 -0.73 -9.46
C VAL A 35 7.33 -1.33 -8.31
N HIS A 36 6.91 -0.51 -7.33
CA HIS A 36 6.04 -0.97 -6.26
C HIS A 36 4.70 -1.49 -6.78
N TRP A 37 4.11 -0.82 -7.78
CA TRP A 37 2.88 -1.26 -8.42
C TRP A 37 3.02 -2.67 -9.00
N PHE A 38 4.04 -2.90 -9.84
CA PHE A 38 4.28 -4.23 -10.43
C PHE A 38 4.54 -5.30 -9.36
N ALA A 39 5.40 -5.00 -8.39
CA ALA A 39 5.75 -5.94 -7.32
C ALA A 39 4.53 -6.30 -6.45
N SER A 40 3.69 -5.32 -6.11
CA SER A 40 2.48 -5.55 -5.31
C SER A 40 1.45 -6.40 -6.05
N TRP A 41 1.27 -6.21 -7.37
CA TRP A 41 0.40 -7.09 -8.16
C TRP A 41 0.95 -8.52 -8.26
N GLY A 42 2.27 -8.69 -8.31
CA GLY A 42 2.93 -10.00 -8.22
C GLY A 42 2.67 -10.70 -6.87
N ILE A 43 2.72 -9.94 -5.77
CA ILE A 43 2.36 -10.43 -4.43
C ILE A 43 0.87 -10.83 -4.40
N ALA A 44 -0.03 -9.98 -4.90
CA ALA A 44 -1.46 -10.24 -4.92
C ALA A 44 -1.81 -11.53 -5.67
N TRP A 45 -1.23 -11.74 -6.86
CA TRP A 45 -1.39 -13.00 -7.60
C TRP A 45 -0.88 -14.20 -6.79
N SER A 46 0.30 -14.08 -6.18
CA SER A 46 0.90 -15.17 -5.39
C SER A 46 0.05 -15.53 -4.17
N VAL A 47 -0.50 -14.52 -3.49
CA VAL A 47 -1.41 -14.69 -2.34
C VAL A 47 -2.71 -15.35 -2.76
N LEU A 48 -3.31 -14.91 -3.88
CA LEU A 48 -4.52 -15.52 -4.40
C LEU A 48 -4.28 -16.97 -4.82
N PHE A 49 -3.16 -17.26 -5.49
CA PHE A 49 -2.78 -18.60 -5.90
C PHE A 49 -2.60 -19.52 -4.69
N LEU A 50 -1.73 -19.15 -3.75
CA LEU A 50 -1.48 -19.94 -2.54
C LEU A 50 -2.75 -20.09 -1.69
N GLY A 51 -3.54 -19.02 -1.58
CA GLY A 51 -4.85 -19.06 -0.93
C GLY A 51 -5.77 -20.11 -1.56
N GLY A 52 -5.78 -20.24 -2.89
CA GLY A 52 -6.58 -21.25 -3.60
C GLY A 52 -6.12 -22.68 -3.37
N GLN A 53 -4.83 -22.88 -3.04
CA GLN A 53 -4.28 -24.20 -2.76
C GLN A 53 -4.49 -24.63 -1.30
N TYR A 54 -4.52 -23.67 -0.37
CA TYR A 54 -4.45 -23.98 1.08
C TYR A 54 -5.66 -23.53 1.89
N LEU A 55 -6.50 -22.61 1.40
CA LEU A 55 -7.69 -22.14 2.10
C LEU A 55 -8.95 -22.84 1.55
N PRO A 56 -9.96 -23.09 2.41
CA PRO A 56 -11.27 -23.48 1.94
C PRO A 56 -11.84 -22.42 0.97
N PHE A 57 -12.42 -22.88 -0.14
CA PHE A 57 -12.95 -22.01 -1.19
C PHE A 57 -13.83 -20.86 -0.66
N TYR A 58 -14.80 -21.17 0.20
CA TYR A 58 -15.70 -20.15 0.76
C TYR A 58 -14.99 -19.13 1.65
N LEU A 59 -13.94 -19.53 2.37
CA LEU A 59 -13.15 -18.61 3.17
C LEU A 59 -12.36 -17.66 2.26
N GLN A 60 -11.73 -18.19 1.21
CA GLN A 60 -11.02 -17.36 0.25
C GLN A 60 -11.96 -16.40 -0.48
N LEU A 61 -13.12 -16.89 -0.93
CA LEU A 61 -14.14 -16.06 -1.58
C LEU A 61 -14.62 -14.94 -0.67
N PHE A 62 -14.89 -15.23 0.60
CA PHE A 62 -15.27 -14.23 1.60
C PHE A 62 -14.19 -13.15 1.76
N LEU A 63 -12.91 -13.54 1.91
CA LEU A 63 -11.80 -12.60 2.03
C LEU A 63 -11.65 -11.71 0.79
N VAL A 64 -11.82 -12.27 -0.42
CA VAL A 64 -11.82 -11.50 -1.66
C VAL A 64 -12.97 -10.50 -1.67
N ILE A 65 -14.20 -10.92 -1.35
CA ILE A 65 -15.36 -10.02 -1.30
C ILE A 65 -15.13 -8.88 -0.29
N CYS A 66 -14.66 -9.18 0.92
CA CYS A 66 -14.35 -8.16 1.92
C CYS A 66 -13.36 -7.13 1.38
N LYS A 67 -12.29 -7.59 0.75
CA LYS A 67 -11.26 -6.73 0.15
C LYS A 67 -11.84 -5.82 -0.93
N LEU A 68 -12.65 -6.37 -1.85
CA LEU A 68 -13.28 -5.59 -2.92
C LEU A 68 -14.22 -4.51 -2.37
N VAL A 69 -15.03 -4.86 -1.37
CA VAL A 69 -15.93 -3.90 -0.70
C VAL A 69 -15.14 -2.79 -0.01
N ILE A 70 -14.03 -3.13 0.66
CA ILE A 70 -13.14 -2.16 1.28
C ILE A 70 -12.57 -1.18 0.23
N CYS A 71 -12.02 -1.69 -0.88
CA CYS A 71 -11.48 -0.83 -1.96
C CYS A 71 -12.55 0.10 -2.57
N ILE A 72 -13.77 -0.41 -2.79
CA ILE A 72 -14.90 0.39 -3.32
C ILE A 72 -15.32 1.45 -2.30
N ALA A 73 -15.40 1.11 -1.01
CA ALA A 73 -15.77 2.07 0.02
C ALA A 73 -14.73 3.21 0.16
N GLN A 74 -13.45 2.91 -0.09
CA GLN A 74 -12.36 3.88 0.01
C GLN A 74 -12.38 4.90 -1.11
N GLU A 75 -12.41 4.46 -2.36
CA GLU A 75 -12.45 5.34 -3.53
C GLU A 75 -13.36 4.72 -4.60
N PRO A 76 -14.68 4.97 -4.58
CA PRO A 76 -15.66 4.22 -5.38
C PRO A 76 -15.34 4.00 -6.86
N PRO A 77 -14.97 5.02 -7.66
CA PRO A 77 -14.67 4.81 -9.07
C PRO A 77 -13.40 3.97 -9.29
N ALA A 78 -12.35 4.23 -8.50
CA ALA A 78 -11.09 3.52 -8.62
C ALA A 78 -11.18 2.11 -8.03
N GLY A 79 -11.89 1.94 -6.92
CA GLY A 79 -12.18 0.66 -6.27
C GLY A 79 -13.03 -0.25 -7.17
N PHE A 80 -13.98 0.30 -7.92
CA PHE A 80 -14.72 -0.47 -8.92
C PHE A 80 -13.81 -0.95 -10.06
N ALA A 81 -13.00 -0.06 -10.64
CA ALA A 81 -12.05 -0.43 -11.70
C ALA A 81 -11.01 -1.45 -11.21
N TYR A 82 -10.48 -1.25 -10.00
CA TYR A 82 -9.62 -2.19 -9.31
C TYR A 82 -10.27 -3.56 -9.15
N SER A 83 -11.54 -3.60 -8.77
CA SER A 83 -12.26 -4.86 -8.56
C SER A 83 -12.30 -5.72 -9.82
N LEU A 84 -12.49 -5.10 -10.99
CA LEU A 84 -12.44 -5.80 -12.27
C LEU A 84 -11.05 -6.42 -12.51
N GLY A 85 -9.98 -5.64 -12.32
CA GLY A 85 -8.61 -6.11 -12.48
C GLY A 85 -8.24 -7.22 -11.50
N TYR A 86 -8.64 -7.07 -10.23
CA TYR A 86 -8.37 -8.06 -9.18
C TYR A 86 -9.08 -9.39 -9.45
N CYS A 87 -10.33 -9.35 -9.94
CA CYS A 87 -11.04 -10.55 -10.37
C CYS A 87 -10.37 -11.24 -11.56
N LEU A 88 -9.82 -10.50 -12.53
CA LEU A 88 -9.07 -11.09 -13.65
C LEU A 88 -7.80 -11.81 -13.17
N ILE A 89 -7.05 -11.20 -12.24
CA ILE A 89 -5.88 -11.81 -11.63
C ILE A 89 -6.26 -13.05 -10.81
N GLY A 90 -7.36 -12.98 -10.06
CA GLY A 90 -7.90 -14.14 -9.33
C GLY A 90 -8.29 -15.29 -10.25
N TYR A 91 -8.96 -14.99 -11.36
CA TYR A 91 -9.28 -15.99 -12.38
C TYR A 91 -8.02 -16.63 -12.96
N HIS A 92 -7.01 -15.83 -13.30
CA HIS A 92 -5.72 -16.33 -13.79
C HIS A 92 -4.99 -17.20 -12.74
N ALA A 93 -5.06 -16.83 -11.45
CA ALA A 93 -4.50 -17.64 -10.37
C ALA A 93 -5.17 -19.01 -10.28
N VAL A 94 -6.50 -19.08 -10.38
CA VAL A 94 -7.24 -20.35 -10.37
C VAL A 94 -6.88 -21.24 -11.56
N LEU A 95 -6.66 -20.67 -12.75
CA LEU A 95 -6.29 -21.45 -13.94
C LEU A 95 -4.84 -21.96 -13.93
N SER A 96 -3.97 -21.46 -13.05
CA SER A 96 -2.54 -21.76 -13.04
C SER A 96 -2.19 -23.05 -12.28
N GLU A 97 -2.92 -24.15 -12.49
CA GLU A 97 -2.72 -25.39 -11.72
C GLU A 97 -1.53 -26.22 -12.23
N ASN A 98 -0.34 -26.02 -11.62
CA ASN A 98 0.80 -26.94 -11.73
C ASN A 98 1.63 -26.91 -10.44
N ASN A 99 2.19 -28.05 -10.01
CA ASN A 99 2.99 -28.14 -8.78
C ASN A 99 4.22 -27.21 -8.77
N GLY A 100 4.79 -26.90 -9.94
CA GLY A 100 5.87 -25.91 -10.06
C GLY A 100 5.42 -24.49 -9.72
N THR A 101 4.13 -24.17 -9.89
CA THR A 101 3.54 -22.86 -9.64
C THR A 101 3.48 -22.51 -8.16
N VAL A 102 3.33 -23.50 -7.26
CA VAL A 102 3.33 -23.30 -5.80
C VAL A 102 4.67 -22.75 -5.32
N LEU A 103 5.77 -23.39 -5.73
CA LEU A 103 7.11 -22.94 -5.37
C LEU A 103 7.41 -21.56 -5.96
N LEU A 104 7.00 -21.31 -7.21
CA LEU A 104 7.15 -20.01 -7.86
C LEU A 104 6.38 -18.91 -7.11
N ALA A 105 5.13 -19.15 -6.72
CA ALA A 105 4.34 -18.19 -5.95
C ALA A 105 4.95 -17.93 -4.56
N ALA A 106 5.44 -18.98 -3.89
CA ALA A 106 6.11 -18.84 -2.59
C ALA A 106 7.41 -18.02 -2.68
N ILE A 107 8.19 -18.18 -3.75
CA ILE A 107 9.42 -17.40 -4.00
C ILE A 107 9.10 -15.97 -4.49
N ALA A 108 8.03 -15.80 -5.26
CA ALA A 108 7.65 -14.50 -5.81
C ALA A 108 7.38 -13.47 -4.72
N ILE A 109 6.76 -13.85 -3.59
CA ILE A 109 6.49 -12.96 -2.46
C ILE A 109 7.77 -12.29 -1.91
N PRO A 110 8.78 -13.03 -1.39
CA PRO A 110 10.00 -12.42 -0.86
C PRO A 110 10.81 -11.70 -1.94
N VAL A 111 10.79 -12.17 -3.19
CA VAL A 111 11.45 -11.48 -4.31
C VAL A 111 10.80 -10.13 -4.58
N CYS A 112 9.47 -10.06 -4.63
CA CYS A 112 8.75 -8.80 -4.83
C CYS A 112 9.01 -7.82 -3.67
N PHE A 113 9.04 -8.30 -2.43
CA PHE A 113 9.44 -7.48 -1.28
C PHE A 113 10.87 -6.96 -1.40
N ALA A 114 11.82 -7.81 -1.78
CA ALA A 114 13.19 -7.39 -2.02
C ALA A 114 13.27 -6.31 -3.13
N ILE A 115 12.52 -6.48 -4.22
CA ILE A 115 12.42 -5.49 -5.30
C ILE A 115 11.86 -4.16 -4.79
N GLN A 116 10.80 -4.18 -3.97
CA GLN A 116 10.24 -2.97 -3.37
C GLN A 116 11.28 -2.25 -2.50
N ILE A 117 11.97 -2.96 -1.61
CA ILE A 117 13.04 -2.40 -0.76
C ILE A 117 14.18 -1.83 -1.61
N LEU A 118 14.67 -2.58 -2.60
CA LEU A 118 15.74 -2.15 -3.49
C LEU A 118 15.33 -0.93 -4.32
N SER A 119 14.08 -0.87 -4.79
CA SER A 119 13.57 0.25 -5.56
C SER A 119 13.52 1.53 -4.73
N HIS A 120 13.19 1.42 -3.44
CA HIS A 120 13.33 2.55 -2.52
C HIS A 120 14.76 3.05 -2.42
N ILE A 121 15.74 2.15 -2.26
CA ILE A 121 17.15 2.52 -2.15
C ILE A 121 17.64 3.18 -3.45
N VAL A 122 17.30 2.60 -4.60
CA VAL A 122 17.76 3.06 -5.91
C VAL A 122 17.13 4.39 -6.32
N PHE A 123 15.80 4.53 -6.19
CA PHE A 123 15.10 5.70 -6.71
C PHE A 123 14.99 6.84 -5.70
N GLU A 124 14.81 6.53 -4.41
CA GLU A 124 14.69 7.56 -3.37
C GLU A 124 16.05 7.88 -2.72
N GLY A 125 17.09 7.06 -2.98
CA GLY A 125 18.48 7.27 -2.55
C GLY A 125 18.71 6.97 -1.07
N ILE A 126 18.02 7.71 -0.21
CA ILE A 126 17.92 7.53 1.24
C ILE A 126 16.53 8.05 1.60
N GLN A 127 15.75 7.33 2.42
CA GLN A 127 14.45 7.79 2.93
C GLN A 127 14.61 9.19 3.55
N SER A 128 14.28 10.24 2.79
CA SER A 128 14.56 11.61 3.19
C SER A 128 13.45 12.09 4.13
N LEU A 129 13.58 11.72 5.40
CA LEU A 129 13.02 12.35 6.61
C LEU A 129 13.54 11.48 7.77
N GLU A 130 14.51 11.98 8.54
CA GLU A 130 15.07 11.32 9.74
C GLU A 130 13.96 10.60 10.53
N ARG A 131 13.89 9.26 10.35
CA ARG A 131 12.99 8.28 10.99
C ARG A 131 11.84 8.87 11.81
N PHE A 132 10.86 9.46 11.13
CA PHE A 132 9.55 9.64 11.74
C PHE A 132 8.80 8.31 11.58
N THR A 133 8.65 7.58 12.68
CA THR A 133 7.92 6.31 12.71
C THR A 133 6.42 6.61 12.60
N LYS A 134 5.69 5.80 11.81
CA LYS A 134 4.22 5.92 11.71
C LYS A 134 3.60 5.64 13.09
N GLY A 135 4.09 4.61 13.76
CA GLY A 135 3.84 4.25 15.16
C GLY A 135 4.91 3.24 15.63
N GLU A 136 5.16 3.15 16.93
CA GLU A 136 6.23 2.30 17.48
C GLU A 136 5.72 0.98 18.09
N ASP A 137 4.41 0.87 18.30
CA ASP A 137 3.79 -0.33 18.86
C ASP A 137 3.91 -1.54 17.91
N LEU A 138 4.22 -2.73 18.47
CA LEU A 138 4.43 -3.96 17.70
C LEU A 138 3.16 -4.42 16.97
N LEU A 139 1.99 -4.29 17.59
CA LEU A 139 0.72 -4.62 16.95
C LEU A 139 0.46 -3.65 15.80
N PHE A 140 0.79 -2.37 15.98
CA PHE A 140 0.71 -1.39 14.89
C PHE A 140 1.61 -1.78 13.71
N GLN A 141 2.88 -2.11 13.96
CA GLN A 141 3.82 -2.49 12.90
C GLN A 141 3.39 -3.75 12.16
N PHE A 142 2.88 -4.75 12.89
CA PHE A 142 2.36 -5.98 12.30
C PHE A 142 1.17 -5.70 11.38
N CYS A 143 0.22 -4.87 11.83
CA CYS A 143 -0.94 -4.51 11.04
C CYS A 143 -0.59 -3.57 9.86
N ASP A 144 0.38 -2.66 9.98
CA ASP A 144 0.90 -1.86 8.85
C ASP A 144 1.52 -2.77 7.79
N MET A 145 2.29 -3.78 8.21
CA MET A 145 2.83 -4.80 7.30
C MET A 145 1.73 -5.61 6.60
N LEU A 146 0.70 -6.05 7.33
CA LEU A 146 -0.44 -6.74 6.73
C LEU A 146 -1.19 -5.84 5.74
N ASN A 147 -1.33 -4.55 6.03
CA ASN A 147 -1.97 -3.61 5.12
C ASN A 147 -1.16 -3.46 3.82
N GLU A 148 0.17 -3.30 3.91
CA GLU A 148 1.03 -3.25 2.71
C GLU A 148 0.99 -4.57 1.92
N PHE A 149 0.91 -5.71 2.62
CA PHE A 149 0.86 -7.02 1.98
C PHE A 149 -0.48 -7.31 1.29
N LEU A 150 -1.60 -6.92 1.93
CA LEU A 150 -2.95 -7.24 1.48
C LEU A 150 -3.59 -6.16 0.62
N MET A 151 -3.17 -4.90 0.74
CA MET A 151 -3.78 -3.76 0.05
C MET A 151 -2.78 -2.94 -0.76
N GLY A 152 -1.49 -3.30 -0.73
CA GLY A 152 -0.43 -2.56 -1.40
C GLY A 152 -0.71 -2.35 -2.88
N GLU A 153 -1.20 -3.36 -3.60
CA GLU A 153 -1.48 -3.24 -5.03
C GLU A 153 -2.64 -2.27 -5.33
N PHE A 154 -3.62 -2.15 -4.43
CA PHE A 154 -4.64 -1.11 -4.54
C PHE A 154 -4.03 0.28 -4.30
N HIS A 155 -3.28 0.46 -3.20
CA HIS A 155 -2.68 1.75 -2.86
C HIS A 155 -1.70 2.26 -3.90
N PHE A 156 -0.84 1.38 -4.42
CA PHE A 156 0.10 1.76 -5.47
C PHE A 156 -0.60 1.99 -6.81
N SER A 157 -1.74 1.33 -7.08
CA SER A 157 -2.58 1.65 -8.25
C SER A 157 -3.15 3.05 -8.12
N LEU A 158 -3.70 3.41 -6.96
CA LEU A 158 -4.17 4.78 -6.70
C LEU A 158 -3.04 5.79 -6.85
N LEU A 159 -1.87 5.55 -6.27
CA LEU A 159 -0.71 6.44 -6.39
C LEU A 159 -0.29 6.61 -7.85
N LEU A 160 -0.22 5.53 -8.62
CA LEU A 160 0.16 5.58 -10.02
C LEU A 160 -0.82 6.42 -10.83
N VAL A 161 -2.13 6.16 -10.68
CA VAL A 161 -3.19 6.88 -11.39
C VAL A 161 -3.25 8.35 -10.96
N MET A 162 -3.03 8.65 -9.68
CA MET A 162 -2.89 10.03 -9.20
C MET A 162 -1.68 10.75 -9.82
N ARG A 163 -0.55 10.07 -10.02
CA ARG A 163 0.64 10.65 -10.68
C ARG A 163 0.44 10.93 -12.16
N LEU A 164 -0.57 10.32 -12.76
CA LEU A 164 -1.02 10.57 -14.13
C LEU A 164 -2.14 11.63 -14.18
N ASP A 165 -2.43 12.30 -13.07
CA ASP A 165 -3.47 13.33 -12.92
C ASP A 165 -4.90 12.85 -13.24
N LEU A 166 -5.15 11.54 -13.08
CA LEU A 166 -6.45 10.92 -13.40
C LEU A 166 -7.40 10.84 -12.17
N LEU A 167 -6.94 11.23 -10.99
CA LEU A 167 -7.73 11.24 -9.74
C LEU A 167 -7.63 12.60 -9.01
N PRO A 168 -8.09 13.71 -9.62
CA PRO A 168 -7.87 15.07 -9.10
C PRO A 168 -8.53 15.33 -7.74
N VAL A 169 -9.70 14.74 -7.47
CA VAL A 169 -10.39 14.89 -6.18
C VAL A 169 -9.61 14.21 -5.05
N LEU A 170 -9.13 12.99 -5.29
CA LEU A 170 -8.30 12.26 -4.32
C LEU A 170 -6.96 12.98 -4.11
N GLN A 171 -6.36 13.52 -5.17
CA GLN A 171 -5.15 14.34 -5.10
C GLN A 171 -5.35 15.56 -4.23
N TRP A 172 -6.45 16.30 -4.42
CA TRP A 172 -6.77 17.45 -3.59
C TRP A 172 -6.93 17.08 -2.10
N ARG A 173 -7.71 16.03 -1.77
CA ARG A 173 -7.88 15.55 -0.39
C ARG A 173 -6.54 15.14 0.22
N SER A 174 -5.73 14.41 -0.55
CA SER A 174 -4.41 13.98 -0.14
C SER A 174 -3.45 15.15 0.06
N ASP A 175 -3.50 16.20 -0.77
CA ASP A 175 -2.69 17.42 -0.62
C ASP A 175 -3.03 18.20 0.65
N VAL A 176 -4.32 18.23 1.03
CA VAL A 176 -4.76 18.84 2.29
C VAL A 176 -4.14 18.10 3.48
N ASP A 177 -4.17 16.77 3.48
CA ASP A 177 -3.59 15.99 4.56
C ASP A 177 -2.05 15.99 4.54
N LEU A 178 -1.45 16.00 3.34
CA LEU A 178 -0.01 16.13 3.17
C LEU A 178 0.51 17.42 3.79
N ARG A 179 -0.19 18.54 3.57
CA ARG A 179 0.14 19.82 4.21
C ARG A 179 0.11 19.72 5.73
N LYS A 180 -0.96 19.15 6.31
CA LYS A 180 -1.06 18.93 7.77
C LYS A 180 0.11 18.09 8.31
N ILE A 181 0.52 17.05 7.58
CA ILE A 181 1.65 16.20 7.97
C ILE A 181 2.97 16.98 7.88
N MET A 182 3.20 17.71 6.79
CA MET A 182 4.40 18.53 6.60
C MET A 182 4.52 19.63 7.65
N ASP A 183 3.41 20.28 8.01
CA ASP A 183 3.37 21.30 9.06
C ASP A 183 3.76 20.70 10.42
N LYS A 184 3.23 19.51 10.76
CA LYS A 184 3.64 18.78 11.98
C LYS A 184 5.12 18.45 11.98
N VAL A 185 5.66 17.97 10.85
CA VAL A 185 7.10 17.69 10.71
C VAL A 185 7.93 18.95 10.88
N SER A 186 7.50 20.07 10.29
CA SER A 186 8.18 21.37 10.42
C SER A 186 8.21 21.82 11.88
N ILE A 187 7.10 21.71 12.60
CA ILE A 187 7.01 22.01 14.03
C ILE A 187 7.95 21.13 14.86
N ILE A 188 8.05 19.84 14.55
CA ILE A 188 8.95 18.93 15.27
C ILE A 188 10.43 19.25 14.97
N LYS A 189 10.74 19.61 13.72
CA LYS A 189 12.12 19.86 13.28
C LYS A 189 12.65 21.23 13.72
N HIS A 190 11.79 22.25 13.74
CA HIS A 190 12.19 23.64 13.96
C HIS A 190 11.62 24.27 15.24
N GLY A 191 10.86 23.51 16.03
CA GLY A 191 10.04 24.05 17.12
C GLY A 191 8.82 24.82 16.59
N ARG A 192 7.84 25.14 17.44
CA ARG A 192 6.82 26.14 17.09
C ARG A 192 7.56 27.46 16.84
N LYS A 193 7.72 27.87 15.59
CA LYS A 193 7.85 29.30 15.30
C LYS A 193 6.48 29.91 15.62
N ALA A 194 6.37 30.52 16.79
CA ALA A 194 5.20 31.30 17.17
C ALA A 194 5.00 32.42 16.12
N PRO A 195 3.75 32.80 15.80
CA PRO A 195 3.51 34.13 15.24
C PRO A 195 3.97 35.21 16.24
#